data_AF-A0A7D0NN99-F1
#
_entry.id   AF-A0A7D0NN99-F1
#
_cell.length_a   1.000
_cell.length_b   1.000
_cell.length_c   1.000
_cell.angle_alpha   90.00
_cell.angle_beta   90.00
_cell.angle_gamma   90.00
#
_symmetry.space_group_name_H-M   'P 1'
#
loop_
_entity.id
_entity.type
_entity.pdbx_description
1 polymer ?
#
loop_
_entity_poly.entity_id
_entity_poly.type
_entity_poly.pdbx_seq_one_letter_code
_entity_poly.pdbx_strand_id
1 'polypeptide(L)' 'VYGGERTLAPLKELFPNFHSKETIASKEELEPYSSFSSRMAALDFIVCDESDVFVTNNNGNMAKILAGRRR' A
#
# COMPACT_ATOMS: atom_id res chain seq x y z
N VAL A 1 -16.49 1.79 5.07
CA VAL A 1 -16.37 2.56 6.34
C VAL A 1 -16.05 4.03 6.10
N TYR A 2 -15.14 4.39 5.18
CA TYR A 2 -14.75 5.79 4.96
C TYR A 2 -15.25 6.42 3.64
N GLY A 3 -16.30 5.90 2.99
CA GLY A 3 -16.81 6.48 1.73
C GLY A 3 -16.07 6.03 0.45
N GLY A 4 -15.01 5.25 0.57
CA GLY A 4 -14.39 4.48 -0.52
C GLY A 4 -13.88 5.37 -1.66
N GLU A 5 -14.29 5.06 -2.89
CA GLU A 5 -13.90 5.79 -4.09
C GLU A 5 -14.22 7.29 -4.01
N ARG A 6 -15.36 7.65 -3.41
CA ARG A 6 -15.79 9.05 -3.32
C ARG A 6 -14.83 9.91 -2.48
N THR A 7 -14.24 9.32 -1.44
CA THR A 7 -13.24 10.00 -0.60
C THR A 7 -11.84 9.99 -1.19
N LEU A 8 -11.56 9.08 -2.12
CA LEU A 8 -10.28 9.04 -2.84
C LEU A 8 -10.27 9.95 -4.07
N ALA A 9 -11.42 10.44 -4.54
CA ALA A 9 -11.52 11.26 -5.73
C ALA A 9 -10.58 12.50 -5.73
N PRO A 10 -10.49 13.31 -4.65
CA PRO A 10 -9.55 14.44 -4.63
C PRO A 10 -8.08 14.00 -4.69
N LEU A 11 -7.76 12.85 -4.08
CA LEU A 11 -6.40 12.31 -4.11
C LEU A 11 -6.04 11.82 -5.53
N LYS A 12 -6.97 11.16 -6.22
CA LYS A 12 -6.79 10.71 -7.61
C LYS A 12 -6.68 11.88 -8.60
N GLU A 13 -7.35 13.00 -8.32
CA GLU A 13 -7.22 14.23 -9.13
C GLU A 13 -5.83 14.85 -9.00
N LEU A 14 -5.26 14.87 -7.78
CA LEU A 14 -3.90 15.38 -7.53
C LEU A 14 -2.80 14.42 -8.00
N PHE A 15 -3.05 13.11 -7.93
CA PHE A 15 -2.10 12.06 -8.28
C PHE A 15 -2.71 11.14 -9.34
N PRO A 16 -2.63 11.49 -10.64
CA PRO A 16 -3.29 10.73 -11.71
C PRO A 16 -2.76 9.30 -11.85
N ASN A 17 -1.50 9.05 -11.47
CA ASN A 17 -0.90 7.71 -11.40
C ASN A 17 -1.13 7.08 -10.02
N PHE A 18 -2.40 6.98 -9.61
CA PHE A 18 -2.79 6.38 -8.34
C PHE A 18 -3.06 4.89 -8.50
N HIS A 19 -2.24 4.08 -7.86
CA HIS A 19 -2.32 2.62 -7.96
C HIS A 19 -2.30 1.97 -6.58
N SER A 20 -3.03 0.86 -6.47
CA SER A 20 -2.93 -0.10 -5.38
C SER A 20 -2.43 -1.45 -5.92
N LYS A 21 -2.06 -2.36 -5.01
CA LYS A 21 -1.67 -3.74 -5.36
C LYS A 21 -2.73 -4.44 -6.20
N GLU A 22 -4.02 -4.18 -5.97
CA GLU A 22 -5.13 -4.73 -6.75
C GLU A 22 -5.26 -4.14 -8.17
N THR A 23 -4.69 -2.96 -8.41
CA THR A 23 -4.67 -2.33 -9.75
C THR A 23 -3.43 -2.68 -10.56
N ILE A 24 -2.35 -3.10 -9.90
CA ILE A 24 -1.07 -3.42 -10.55
C ILE A 24 -0.93 -4.93 -10.78
N ALA A 25 -1.31 -5.75 -9.80
CA ALA A 25 -1.22 -7.20 -9.90
C ALA A 25 -2.52 -7.82 -10.42
N SER A 26 -2.39 -8.93 -11.13
CA SER A 26 -3.52 -9.76 -11.54
C SER A 26 -4.16 -10.46 -10.34
N LYS A 27 -5.40 -10.92 -10.52
CA LYS A 27 -6.11 -11.67 -9.49
C LYS A 27 -5.39 -12.98 -9.16
N GLU A 28 -4.83 -13.62 -10.17
CA GLU A 28 -4.10 -14.89 -10.07
C GLU A 28 -2.80 -14.72 -9.28
N GLU A 29 -2.11 -13.58 -9.43
CA GLU A 29 -0.90 -13.27 -8.65
C GLU A 29 -1.21 -12.98 -7.17
N LEU A 30 -2.38 -12.39 -6.88
CA LEU A 30 -2.80 -12.05 -5.52
C LEU A 30 -3.49 -13.21 -4.78
N GLU A 31 -4.05 -14.18 -5.52
CA GLU A 31 -4.83 -15.30 -4.97
C GLU A 31 -4.09 -16.04 -3.83
N PRO A 32 -2.80 -16.41 -3.95
CA PRO A 32 -2.09 -17.16 -2.92
C PRO A 32 -1.93 -16.41 -1.59
N TYR A 33 -2.06 -15.09 -1.60
CA TYR A 33 -1.88 -14.23 -0.44
C TYR A 33 -3.22 -13.74 0.14
N SER A 34 -4.29 -13.77 -0.66
CA SER A 34 -5.60 -13.19 -0.32
C SER A 34 -6.20 -13.70 1.00
N SER A 35 -5.95 -14.97 1.34
CA SER A 35 -6.41 -15.60 2.59
C SER A 35 -5.58 -15.21 3.83
N PHE A 36 -4.46 -14.52 3.65
CA PHE A 36 -3.49 -14.22 4.71
C PHE A 36 -3.19 -12.72 4.77
N SER A 37 -3.92 -12.01 5.64
CA SER A 37 -3.77 -10.55 5.81
C SER A 37 -2.33 -10.10 6.05
N SER A 38 -1.54 -10.87 6.83
CA SER A 38 -0.12 -10.57 7.06
C SER A 38 0.75 -10.70 5.80
N ARG A 39 0.42 -11.62 4.88
CA ARG A 39 1.14 -11.78 3.60
C ARG A 39 0.74 -10.67 2.63
N MET A 40 -0.54 -10.30 2.60
CA MET A 40 -1.00 -9.13 1.83
C MET A 40 -0.29 -7.84 2.30
N ALA A 41 -0.13 -7.65 3.60
CA ALA A 41 0.62 -6.51 4.15
C ALA A 41 2.13 -6.56 3.84
N ALA A 42 2.70 -7.76 3.67
CA ALA A 42 4.10 -7.90 3.27
C ALA A 42 4.33 -7.40 1.83
N LEU A 43 3.34 -7.50 0.93
CA LEU A 43 3.43 -6.92 -0.40
C LEU A 43 3.54 -5.39 -0.33
N ASP A 44 2.71 -4.75 0.49
CA ASP A 44 2.79 -3.30 0.73
C ASP A 44 4.15 -2.92 1.32
N PHE A 45 4.68 -3.75 2.22
CA PHE A 45 5.99 -3.54 2.84
C PHE A 45 7.13 -3.54 1.83
N ILE A 46 7.19 -4.54 0.95
CA ILE A 46 8.26 -4.65 -0.05
C ILE A 46 8.27 -3.42 -0.96
N VAL A 47 7.11 -3.02 -1.47
CA VAL A 47 7.00 -1.82 -2.30
C VAL A 47 7.42 -0.58 -1.52
N CYS A 48 7.00 -0.45 -0.27
CA CYS A 48 7.38 0.68 0.60
C CYS A 48 8.84 0.64 1.04
N ASP A 49 9.55 -0.49 1.02
CA ASP A 49 10.99 -0.58 1.35
C ASP A 49 11.81 -0.13 0.15
N GLU A 50 11.43 -0.54 -1.06
CA GLU A 50 12.13 -0.27 -2.32
C GLU A 50 11.80 1.09 -2.96
N SER A 51 10.78 1.80 -2.49
CA SER A 51 10.42 3.12 -3.03
C SER A 51 11.47 4.18 -2.71
N ASP A 52 11.54 5.29 -3.45
CA ASP A 52 12.41 6.43 -3.07
C ASP A 52 11.85 7.22 -1.88
N VAL A 53 10.52 7.34 -1.82
CA VAL A 53 9.79 8.08 -0.78
C VAL A 53 8.69 7.22 -0.20
N PHE A 54 8.54 7.26 1.12
CA PHE A 54 7.47 6.58 1.84
C PHE A 54 6.75 7.58 2.76
N VAL A 55 5.41 7.56 2.76
CA VAL A 55 4.56 8.37 3.61
C VAL A 55 3.53 7.47 4.30
N THR A 56 3.39 7.63 5.60
CA THR A 56 2.42 6.88 6.42
C THR A 56 1.35 7.81 6.99
N ASN A 57 0.12 7.32 7.14
CA ASN A 57 -0.96 8.08 7.77
C ASN A 57 -0.98 7.96 9.31
N ASN A 58 -0.14 7.10 9.88
CA ASN A 58 0.02 6.90 11.32
C ASN A 58 1.41 6.37 11.68
N ASN A 59 1.76 6.36 12.96
CA ASN A 59 3.03 5.80 13.45
C ASN A 59 2.90 4.33 13.91
N GLY A 60 2.29 3.49 13.06
CA GLY A 60 2.10 2.07 13.31
C GLY A 60 3.38 1.24 13.18
N ASN A 61 3.26 -0.09 13.35
CA ASN A 61 4.41 -1.00 13.32
C ASN A 61 5.16 -0.96 11.99
N MET A 62 4.45 -0.92 10.87
CA MET A 62 5.04 -0.85 9.53
C MET A 62 5.91 0.42 9.36
N ALA A 63 5.40 1.57 9.80
CA ALA A 63 6.13 2.83 9.75
C ALA A 63 7.43 2.78 10.56
N LYS A 64 7.38 2.21 11.77
CA LYS A 64 8.56 2.05 12.63
C LYS A 64 9.61 1.13 12.01
N ILE A 65 9.20 0.02 11.40
CA ILE A 65 10.11 -0.93 10.75
C ILE A 65 10.75 -0.29 9.52
N LEU A 66 9.98 0.36 8.64
CA LEU A 66 10.48 1.02 7.43
C LEU A 66 11.43 2.17 7.76
N ALA A 67 11.13 2.97 8.79
CA ALA A 67 12.02 4.04 9.25
C ALA A 67 13.37 3.50 9.78
N GLY A 68 13.43 2.25 10.22
CA GLY A 68 14.66 1.58 10.61
C GLY A 68 15.46 1.04 9.42
N ARG A 69 14.78 0.51 8.40
CA ARG A 69 15.42 -0.09 7.21
C ARG A 69 15.90 0.92 6.18
N ARG A 70 15.12 1.98 5.94
CA ARG A 70 15.38 3.00 4.90
C ARG A 70 16.37 4.10 5.33
N ARG A 71 17.35 3.76 6.17
CA ARG A 71 18.36 4.69 6.69
C ARG A 71 19.58 4.81 5.78
#